data_AF-A0A7V9RCG0-F1
#
_entry.id   AF-A0A7V9RCG0-F1
#
_cell.length_a   1.000
_cell.length_b   1.000
_cell.length_c   1.000
_cell.angle_alpha   90.00
_cell.angle_beta   90.00
_cell.angle_gamma   90.00
#
_symmetry.space_group_name_H-M   'P 1'
#
loop_
_entity.id
_entity.type
_entity.pdbx_description
1 polymer ?
#
loop_
_entity_poly.entity_id
_entity_poly.type
_entity_poly.pdbx_seq_one_letter_code
_entity_poly.pdbx_strand_id
1 'polypeptide(L)'
;MLHAVQAPVLKLIAVAGASVAAMAGFSGKTCCSNEVTQNLVLYAPEKPGAIYLTAFENDHATVTLKEAGSYRITFQTRATLPDTCEWIATEVLVPLDERRYAYSYDERMLSCAPDAEPRYVATPRTGLVVVED
;
A
#
# COMPACT_ATOMS: atom_id res chain seq x y z
N MET A 1 13.57 16.17 -51.53
CA MET A 1 14.83 16.79 -51.06
C MET A 1 15.25 16.04 -49.82
N LEU A 2 16.21 15.12 -49.97
CA LEU A 2 16.75 14.30 -48.89
C LEU A 2 18.11 14.90 -48.51
N HIS A 3 18.22 15.49 -47.33
CA HIS A 3 19.50 15.93 -46.80
C HIS A 3 20.17 14.77 -46.06
N ALA A 4 21.18 14.22 -46.71
CA ALA A 4 22.23 13.46 -46.06
C ALA A 4 23.11 14.44 -45.25
N VAL A 5 23.37 14.12 -43.98
CA VAL A 5 24.40 14.77 -43.18
C VAL A 5 25.56 13.80 -43.07
N GLN A 6 26.69 14.20 -43.66
CA GLN A 6 28.00 13.59 -43.45
C GLN A 6 28.58 14.05 -42.10
N ALA A 7 29.24 13.16 -41.37
CA ALA A 7 30.65 13.34 -40.98
C ALA A 7 31.18 12.10 -40.20
N PRO A 8 32.39 11.61 -40.52
CA PRO A 8 33.09 10.54 -39.81
C PRO A 8 34.26 11.07 -38.97
N VAL A 9 34.44 10.63 -37.72
CA VAL A 9 35.76 10.64 -37.03
C VAL A 9 35.76 9.54 -35.95
N LEU A 10 36.35 8.37 -36.23
CA LEU A 10 37.72 7.97 -35.88
C LEU A 10 37.99 7.74 -34.37
N LYS A 11 37.96 6.45 -34.01
CA LYS A 11 38.90 5.68 -33.17
C LYS A 11 39.47 6.37 -31.90
N LEU A 12 38.99 5.91 -30.75
CA LEU A 12 39.80 5.82 -29.53
C LEU A 12 40.02 4.35 -29.19
N ILE A 13 41.28 3.93 -29.30
CA ILE A 13 41.82 2.67 -28.80
C ILE A 13 42.07 2.89 -27.31
N ALA A 14 41.49 2.05 -26.46
CA ALA A 14 41.96 1.89 -25.08
C ALA A 14 42.40 0.43 -24.87
N VAL A 15 43.70 0.33 -24.64
CA VAL A 15 44.57 -0.82 -24.43
C VAL A 15 44.02 -1.81 -23.40
N ALA A 16 44.17 -3.10 -23.71
CA ALA A 16 43.95 -4.22 -22.81
C ALA A 16 44.82 -4.13 -21.55
N GLY A 17 44.19 -4.12 -20.38
CA GLY A 17 44.83 -4.38 -19.10
C GLY A 17 44.18 -5.59 -18.44
N ALA A 18 44.75 -6.78 -18.64
CA ALA A 18 44.35 -7.97 -17.91
C ALA A 18 44.79 -7.84 -16.45
N SER A 19 43.82 -7.63 -15.55
CA SER A 19 43.99 -7.94 -14.13
C SER A 19 42.86 -8.90 -13.74
N VAL A 20 43.20 -10.18 -13.75
CA VAL A 20 42.44 -11.23 -13.08
C VAL A 20 42.62 -11.00 -11.59
N ALA A 21 41.68 -10.30 -10.97
CA ALA A 21 41.47 -10.31 -9.53
C ALA A 21 40.13 -11.00 -9.29
N ALA A 22 40.20 -12.30 -9.01
CA ALA A 22 39.10 -13.09 -8.51
C ALA A 22 38.69 -12.55 -7.13
N MET A 23 37.75 -11.60 -7.09
CA MET A 23 36.96 -11.37 -5.89
C MET A 23 35.81 -12.37 -5.89
N ALA A 24 36.13 -13.56 -5.40
CA ALA A 24 35.14 -14.49 -4.89
C ALA A 24 34.38 -13.82 -3.72
N GLY A 25 33.06 -13.99 -3.72
CA GLY A 25 32.32 -14.04 -2.47
C GLY A 25 31.74 -12.73 -1.96
N PHE A 26 30.94 -12.04 -2.77
CA PHE A 26 29.69 -11.48 -2.25
C PHE A 26 28.56 -11.86 -3.21
N SER A 27 28.23 -13.15 -3.22
CA SER A 27 26.83 -13.53 -3.35
C SER A 27 26.12 -12.90 -2.16
N GLY A 28 25.73 -11.64 -2.31
CA GLY A 28 24.74 -11.04 -1.45
C GLY A 28 23.54 -11.97 -1.54
N LYS A 29 23.39 -12.84 -0.55
CA LYS A 29 22.12 -13.42 -0.23
C LYS A 29 21.22 -12.21 0.03
N THR A 30 20.50 -11.74 -0.98
CA THR A 30 19.11 -11.33 -0.78
C THR A 30 18.40 -12.59 -0.31
N CYS A 31 18.68 -12.95 0.95
CA CYS A 31 18.07 -14.08 1.61
C CYS A 31 16.61 -13.67 1.74
N CYS A 32 15.77 -14.45 1.07
CA CYS A 32 14.32 -14.44 1.07
C CYS A 32 13.76 -13.56 2.21
N SER A 33 13.26 -12.37 1.84
CA SER A 33 12.31 -11.66 2.70
C SER A 33 11.22 -12.68 3.00
N ASN A 34 11.04 -13.08 4.27
CA ASN A 34 10.03 -14.04 4.68
C ASN A 34 8.66 -13.37 4.64
N GLU A 35 8.27 -12.89 3.47
CA GLU A 35 6.98 -12.24 3.29
C GLU A 35 5.88 -13.28 3.48
N VAL A 36 4.95 -12.95 4.36
CA VAL A 36 3.75 -13.73 4.62
C VAL A 36 2.58 -12.96 4.07
N THR A 37 1.88 -13.55 3.11
CA THR A 37 0.60 -13.05 2.63
C THR A 37 -0.51 -13.61 3.50
N GLN A 38 -1.35 -12.73 4.05
CA GLN A 38 -2.48 -13.09 4.91
C GLN A 38 -3.79 -12.64 4.27
N ASN A 39 -4.80 -13.50 4.31
CA ASN A 39 -6.17 -13.16 3.98
C ASN A 39 -6.88 -12.72 5.26
N LEU A 40 -7.49 -11.54 5.24
CA LEU A 40 -8.12 -10.91 6.38
C LEU A 40 -9.63 -10.84 6.14
N VAL A 41 -10.41 -11.14 7.18
CA VAL A 41 -11.87 -10.99 7.19
C VAL A 41 -12.29 -10.04 8.29
N LEU A 42 -13.11 -9.05 7.94
CA LEU A 42 -13.62 -8.03 8.83
C LEU A 42 -14.98 -8.41 9.41
N TYR A 43 -15.09 -8.29 10.73
CA TYR A 43 -16.35 -8.41 11.47
C TYR A 43 -16.58 -7.09 12.21
N ALA A 44 -17.34 -6.19 11.60
CA ALA A 44 -17.73 -4.91 12.20
C ALA A 44 -19.18 -4.57 11.83
N PRO A 45 -19.92 -3.86 12.70
CA PRO A 45 -21.27 -3.43 12.37
C PRO A 45 -21.26 -2.47 11.18
N GLU A 46 -22.24 -2.63 10.30
CA GLU A 46 -22.48 -1.71 9.20
C GLU A 46 -23.63 -0.76 9.51
N LYS A 47 -23.46 0.51 9.13
CA LYS A 47 -24.50 1.53 9.26
C LYS A 47 -25.06 1.81 7.87
N PRO A 48 -26.37 1.67 7.65
CA PRO A 48 -26.98 2.01 6.36
C PRO A 48 -26.63 3.44 5.93
N GLY A 49 -26.20 3.60 4.67
CA GLY A 49 -25.82 4.90 4.10
C GLY A 49 -24.45 5.43 4.53
N ALA A 50 -23.64 4.65 5.27
CA ALA A 50 -22.23 4.94 5.48
C ALA A 50 -21.43 4.74 4.18
N ILE A 51 -20.38 5.52 4.00
CA ILE A 51 -19.53 5.49 2.80
C ILE A 51 -18.35 4.52 2.91
N TYR A 52 -17.99 4.12 4.13
CA TYR A 52 -16.79 3.37 4.52
C TYR A 52 -15.69 3.33 3.44
N LEU A 53 -14.72 4.24 3.54
CA LEU A 53 -13.52 4.26 2.70
C LEU A 53 -12.52 3.22 3.21
N THR A 54 -12.90 1.95 3.08
CA THR A 54 -12.24 0.78 3.67
C THR A 54 -11.28 0.10 2.70
N ALA A 55 -10.21 -0.49 3.22
CA ALA A 55 -9.32 -1.41 2.52
C ALA A 55 -9.92 -2.81 2.35
N PHE A 56 -11.03 -3.10 3.04
CA PHE A 56 -11.77 -4.36 2.95
C PHE A 56 -12.85 -4.29 1.88
N GLU A 57 -12.70 -5.11 0.83
CA GLU A 57 -13.70 -5.30 -0.21
C GLU A 57 -14.56 -6.52 0.12
N ASN A 58 -15.88 -6.33 0.24
CA ASN A 58 -16.81 -7.39 0.68
C ASN A 58 -16.35 -8.07 1.99
N ASP A 59 -15.90 -7.29 2.97
CA ASP A 59 -15.33 -7.75 4.24
C ASP A 59 -13.97 -8.46 4.14
N HIS A 60 -13.35 -8.55 2.95
CA HIS A 60 -12.06 -9.22 2.75
C HIS A 60 -10.94 -8.24 2.39
N ALA A 61 -9.73 -8.50 2.89
CA ALA A 61 -8.51 -7.81 2.45
C ALA A 61 -7.32 -8.78 2.40
N THR A 62 -6.36 -8.53 1.52
CA THR A 62 -5.11 -9.28 1.48
C THR A 62 -3.95 -8.36 1.84
N VAL A 63 -3.10 -8.79 2.77
CA VAL A 63 -1.88 -8.05 3.16
C VAL A 63 -0.65 -8.92 2.99
N THR A 64 0.45 -8.32 2.52
CA THR A 64 1.77 -8.96 2.51
C THR A 64 2.63 -8.28 3.58
N LEU A 65 3.01 -9.04 4.60
CA LEU A 65 3.79 -8.58 5.75
C LEU A 65 5.18 -9.21 5.71
N LYS A 66 6.18 -8.57 6.33
CA LYS A 66 7.53 -9.14 6.45
C LYS A 66 7.61 -10.34 7.41
N GLU A 67 6.60 -10.47 8.28
CA GLU A 67 6.45 -11.54 9.26
C GLU A 67 4.99 -11.53 9.74
N ALA A 68 4.45 -12.69 10.11
CA ALA A 68 3.09 -12.82 10.60
C ALA A 68 2.93 -12.29 12.05
N GLY A 69 1.72 -11.79 12.36
CA GLY A 69 1.12 -11.97 13.68
C GLY A 69 1.63 -11.13 14.86
N SER A 70 2.27 -9.98 14.68
CA SER A 70 2.67 -9.16 15.84
C SER A 70 2.72 -7.65 15.62
N TYR A 71 2.40 -7.17 14.42
CA TYR A 71 2.55 -5.77 14.08
C TYR A 71 1.19 -5.07 13.98
N ARG A 72 1.14 -3.83 14.47
CA ARG A 72 0.04 -2.93 14.19
C ARG A 72 0.03 -2.62 12.69
N ILE A 73 -1.10 -2.83 12.03
CA ILE A 73 -1.31 -2.48 10.62
C ILE A 73 -2.15 -1.21 10.57
N THR A 74 -1.84 -0.32 9.64
CA THR A 74 -2.63 0.90 9.43
C THR A 74 -2.84 1.12 7.95
N PHE A 75 -4.11 1.20 7.54
CA PHE A 75 -4.50 1.60 6.19
C PHE A 75 -4.97 3.03 6.22
N GLN A 76 -4.62 3.79 5.19
CA GLN A 76 -5.13 5.14 4.98
C GLN A 76 -5.64 5.27 3.57
N THR A 77 -6.90 5.67 3.46
CA THR A 77 -7.57 5.85 2.17
C THR A 77 -8.00 7.29 2.07
N ARG A 78 -7.66 7.94 0.95
CA ARG A 78 -8.17 9.27 0.62
C ARG A 78 -9.09 9.16 -0.58
N ALA A 79 -10.20 9.87 -0.54
CA ALA A 79 -11.14 9.92 -1.64
C ALA A 79 -11.85 11.27 -1.69
N THR A 80 -12.16 11.70 -2.91
CA THR A 80 -13.16 12.76 -3.14
C THR A 80 -14.50 12.10 -3.37
N LEU A 81 -15.49 12.46 -2.56
CA LEU A 81 -16.84 11.90 -2.65
C LEU A 81 -17.72 12.66 -3.66
N PRO A 82 -18.90 12.12 -4.02
CA PRO A 82 -19.82 12.79 -4.95
C PRO A 82 -20.30 14.19 -4.52
N ASP A 83 -20.19 14.54 -3.23
CA ASP A 83 -20.49 15.88 -2.73
C ASP A 83 -19.30 16.85 -2.89
N THR A 84 -18.25 16.44 -3.61
CA THR A 84 -17.02 17.20 -3.89
C THR A 84 -16.16 17.50 -2.66
N CYS A 85 -16.44 16.85 -1.53
CA CYS A 85 -15.59 16.90 -0.35
C CYS A 85 -14.49 15.83 -0.43
N GLU A 86 -13.27 16.21 -0.05
CA GLU A 86 -12.14 15.28 0.16
C GLU A 86 -12.20 14.73 1.59
N TRP A 87 -12.05 13.42 1.71
CA TRP A 87 -12.05 12.69 2.97
C TRP A 87 -10.80 11.85 3.11
N ILE A 88 -10.41 11.60 4.36
CA ILE A 88 -9.43 10.58 4.73
C ILE A 88 -10.06 9.62 5.73
N ALA A 89 -9.94 8.33 5.45
CA ALA A 89 -10.21 7.28 6.41
C ALA A 89 -8.89 6.67 6.90
N THR A 90 -8.90 6.23 8.16
CA THR A 90 -7.80 5.50 8.78
C THR A 90 -8.36 4.26 9.44
N GLU A 91 -7.82 3.12 9.04
CA GLU A 91 -8.12 1.82 9.63
C GLU A 91 -6.90 1.33 10.39
N VAL A 92 -7.10 0.84 11.60
CA VAL A 92 -6.03 0.33 12.45
C VAL A 92 -6.38 -1.08 12.90
N LEU A 93 -5.44 -1.99 12.66
CA LEU A 93 -5.45 -3.35 13.17
C LEU A 93 -4.42 -3.45 14.30
N VAL A 94 -4.87 -3.75 15.51
CA VAL A 94 -4.00 -4.00 16.66
C VAL A 94 -4.00 -5.51 16.94
N PRO A 95 -2.85 -6.19 16.93
CA PRO A 95 -2.80 -7.63 17.14
C PRO A 95 -3.34 -7.99 18.52
N LEU A 96 -4.21 -8.99 18.55
CA LEU A 96 -4.72 -9.61 19.77
C LEU A 96 -4.05 -10.97 20.01
N ASP A 97 -3.83 -11.72 18.94
CA ASP A 97 -3.03 -12.95 18.88
C ASP A 97 -2.60 -13.24 17.43
N GLU A 98 -2.08 -14.44 17.17
CA GLU A 98 -1.53 -14.85 15.88
C GLU A 98 -2.53 -14.76 14.70
N ARG A 99 -3.84 -14.83 14.96
CA ARG A 99 -4.89 -14.86 13.93
C ARG A 99 -5.96 -13.81 14.10
N ARG A 100 -5.84 -12.90 15.06
CA ARG A 100 -6.88 -11.91 15.37
C ARG A 100 -6.32 -10.53 15.62
N TYR A 101 -7.04 -9.53 15.13
CA TYR A 101 -6.75 -8.12 15.35
C TYR A 101 -8.00 -7.38 15.86
N ALA A 102 -7.82 -6.50 16.84
CA ALA A 102 -8.82 -5.49 17.14
C ALA A 102 -8.82 -4.46 16.00
N TYR A 103 -10.00 -4.15 15.49
CA TYR A 103 -10.19 -3.22 14.38
C TYR A 103 -10.79 -1.90 14.88
N SER A 104 -10.26 -0.80 14.35
CA SER A 104 -10.89 0.52 14.46
C SER A 104 -10.82 1.24 13.11
N TYR A 105 -11.91 1.92 12.78
CA TYR A 105 -12.10 2.77 11.63
C TYR A 105 -12.50 4.16 12.11
N ASP A 106 -11.79 5.17 11.61
CA ASP A 106 -12.17 6.57 11.78
C ASP A 106 -12.01 7.29 10.44
N GLU A 107 -12.78 8.35 10.26
CA GLU A 107 -12.76 9.15 9.05
C GLU A 107 -13.02 10.62 9.34
N ARG A 108 -12.41 11.49 8.53
CA ARG A 108 -12.65 12.92 8.62
C ARG A 108 -12.58 13.57 7.26
N MET A 109 -13.42 14.59 7.11
CA MET A 109 -13.37 15.51 5.99
C MET A 109 -12.10 16.36 6.09
N LEU A 110 -11.40 16.51 4.97
CA LEU A 110 -10.21 17.33 4.84
C LEU A 110 -10.53 18.73 4.32
N SER A 111 -11.33 18.79 3.26
CA SER A 111 -11.73 20.02 2.59
C SER A 111 -12.94 19.76 1.70
N CYS A 112 -13.63 20.83 1.29
CA CYS A 112 -14.67 20.76 0.27
C CYS A 112 -14.48 21.88 -0.76
N ALA A 113 -15.06 21.70 -1.96
CA ALA A 113 -15.20 22.79 -2.92
C ALA A 113 -16.03 23.95 -2.32
N PRO A 114 -15.83 25.21 -2.76
CA PRO A 114 -16.52 26.36 -2.18
C PRO A 114 -18.06 26.31 -2.25
N ASP A 115 -18.59 25.62 -3.24
CA ASP A 115 -20.02 25.43 -3.53
C ASP A 115 -20.51 24.03 -3.14
N ALA A 116 -19.69 23.23 -2.47
CA ALA A 116 -20.07 21.92 -1.98
C ALA A 116 -21.20 22.01 -0.94
N GLU A 117 -22.14 21.08 -1.03
CA GLU A 117 -23.11 20.79 0.02
C GLU A 117 -22.74 19.46 0.66
N PRO A 118 -22.04 19.42 1.80
CA PRO A 118 -21.64 18.15 2.41
C PRO A 118 -22.86 17.31 2.79
N ARG A 119 -22.93 16.08 2.28
CA ARG A 119 -24.05 15.15 2.53
C ARG A 119 -23.67 13.94 3.35
N TYR A 120 -22.38 13.64 3.41
CA TYR A 120 -21.86 12.52 4.19
C TYR A 120 -21.43 12.98 5.58
N VAL A 121 -21.61 12.10 6.55
CA VAL A 121 -21.20 12.31 7.95
C VAL A 121 -20.23 11.20 8.34
N ALA A 122 -19.28 11.52 9.21
CA ALA A 122 -18.34 10.53 9.72
C ALA A 122 -19.09 9.39 10.44
N THR A 123 -18.65 8.17 10.16
CA THR A 123 -19.23 6.92 10.66
C THR A 123 -18.12 6.04 11.27
N PRO A 124 -17.52 6.43 12.40
CA PRO A 124 -16.51 5.61 13.04
C PRO A 124 -17.09 4.25 13.45
N ARG A 125 -16.28 3.20 13.34
CA ARG A 125 -16.67 1.84 13.77
C ARG A 125 -15.50 1.06 14.34
N THR A 126 -15.82 0.07 15.16
CA THR A 126 -14.86 -0.88 15.74
C THR A 126 -15.32 -2.29 15.51
N GLY A 127 -14.39 -3.25 15.51
CA GLY A 127 -14.72 -4.64 15.24
C GLY A 127 -13.54 -5.59 15.50
N LEU A 128 -13.61 -6.74 14.85
CA LEU A 128 -12.59 -7.78 14.88
C LEU A 128 -12.17 -8.10 13.45
N VAL A 129 -10.88 -8.30 13.22
CA VAL A 129 -10.36 -8.87 11.98
C VAL A 129 -9.74 -10.24 12.28
N VAL A 130 -10.04 -11.22 11.43
CA VAL A 130 -9.54 -12.59 11.56
C VAL A 130 -8.67 -12.94 10.34
N VAL A 131 -7.58 -13.67 10.58
CA VAL A 131 -6.71 -14.21 9.53
C VAL A 131 -7.25 -15.57 9.08
N GLU A 132 -7.64 -15.68 7.82
CA GLU A 132 -8.03 -16.94 7.16
C GLU A 132 -6.84 -17.63 6.49
N ASP A 133 -6.93 -18.95 6.36
CA ASP A 133 -5.92 -19.81 5.71
C ASP A 133 -6.09 -19.82 4.18
#